data_AF-A0A559RZF0-F1
#
_entry.id   AF-A0A559RZF0-F1
#
_cell.length_a   1.000
_cell.length_b   1.000
_cell.length_c   1.000
_cell.angle_alpha   90.00
_cell.angle_beta   90.00
_cell.angle_gamma   90.00
#
_symmetry.space_group_name_H-M   'P 1'
#
loop_
_entity.id
_entity.type
_entity.pdbx_description
1 polymer ?
#
loop_
_entity_poly.entity_id
_entity_poly.type
_entity_poly.pdbx_seq_one_letter_code
_entity_poly.pdbx_strand_id
1 'polypeptide(L)'
;MIDDYGLFFGVGKAQLNNEFRIVSYDDKFLEKEFEYLIFTDSKGSGEENYFTWTDQFIDRLKINKISFLLITRPKEMTIFFSLINFLNNNDLKFKNLITNIGFVDTTPKKKEFIDDIFHQNPFKNKLIEIPLCNYLLNSGKVTTLYSVNYDSVICDIVEILTESFEKIHLIGTFEFSKYIKIDRKRPIEFYEQLKQSNEFLRKIQSKSININYIDVNRYLAKEDESDISYDAVHFTQEGHNIVMSICMNEIQLSC
;
A
#
# COMPACT_ATOMS: atom_id res chain seq x y z
N MET A 1 1.54 -14.81 -10.87
CA MET A 1 2.11 -14.63 -12.23
C MET A 1 3.58 -14.30 -12.09
N ILE A 2 4.46 -14.87 -12.92
CA ILE A 2 5.88 -14.49 -12.97
C ILE A 2 5.99 -13.28 -13.89
N ASP A 3 6.60 -12.19 -13.45
CA ASP A 3 6.81 -10.99 -14.26
C ASP A 3 8.09 -11.07 -15.12
N ASP A 4 8.36 -10.01 -15.89
CA ASP A 4 9.56 -9.93 -16.75
C ASP A 4 10.89 -9.95 -15.98
N TYR A 5 10.83 -9.76 -14.65
CA TYR A 5 11.97 -9.85 -13.73
C TYR A 5 12.07 -11.21 -13.03
N GLY A 6 11.19 -12.16 -13.36
CA GLY A 6 11.17 -13.49 -12.74
C GLY A 6 10.52 -13.52 -11.36
N LEU A 7 9.88 -12.43 -10.91
CA LEU A 7 9.25 -12.34 -9.59
C LEU A 7 7.84 -12.91 -9.60
N PHE A 8 7.51 -13.72 -8.58
CA PHE A 8 6.20 -14.34 -8.44
C PHE A 8 5.40 -13.71 -7.28
N PHE A 9 4.34 -12.98 -7.61
CA PHE A 9 3.46 -12.32 -6.62
C PHE A 9 2.30 -13.21 -6.13
N GLY A 10 2.37 -14.51 -6.38
CA GLY A 10 1.30 -15.46 -6.09
C GLY A 10 0.17 -15.50 -7.14
N VAL A 11 -0.97 -16.01 -6.70
CA VAL A 11 -2.21 -16.09 -7.48
C VAL A 11 -2.96 -14.75 -7.48
N GLY A 12 -3.98 -14.61 -8.32
CA GLY A 12 -4.76 -13.37 -8.48
C GLY A 12 -4.63 -12.75 -9.86
N LYS A 13 -5.41 -11.70 -10.11
CA LYS A 13 -5.31 -10.91 -11.35
C LYS A 13 -3.86 -10.44 -11.56
N ALA A 14 -3.48 -10.24 -12.81
CA ALA A 14 -2.29 -9.49 -13.11
C ALA A 14 -2.71 -8.29 -13.94
N GLN A 15 -2.45 -7.12 -13.41
CA GLN A 15 -2.55 -5.89 -14.17
C GLN A 15 -1.14 -5.33 -14.26
N LEU A 16 -0.53 -5.52 -15.43
CA LEU A 16 0.64 -4.77 -15.83
C LEU A 16 0.09 -3.50 -16.50
N ASN A 17 -0.27 -2.51 -15.70
CA ASN A 17 -0.56 -1.17 -16.18
C ASN A 17 0.65 -0.27 -15.89
N ASN A 18 0.59 1.00 -16.27
CA ASN A 18 1.68 1.96 -16.10
C ASN A 18 2.01 2.26 -14.62
N GLU A 19 1.19 1.82 -13.65
CA GLU A 19 1.46 1.95 -12.20
C GLU A 19 2.37 0.82 -11.69
N PHE A 20 2.58 -0.25 -12.48
CA PHE A 20 3.49 -1.32 -12.10
C PHE A 20 4.93 -0.90 -12.36
N ARG A 21 5.76 -0.93 -11.30
CA ARG A 21 7.14 -0.47 -11.35
C ARG A 21 8.03 -1.31 -10.46
N ILE A 22 9.17 -1.76 -10.98
CA ILE A 22 10.23 -2.40 -10.21
C ILE A 22 11.53 -1.62 -10.42
N VAL A 23 12.19 -1.25 -9.32
CA VAL A 23 13.49 -0.57 -9.34
C VAL A 23 14.37 -1.15 -8.25
N SER A 24 15.62 -1.49 -8.57
CA SER A 24 16.62 -1.93 -7.59
C SER A 24 17.83 -1.00 -7.56
N TYR A 25 18.55 -1.00 -6.44
CA TYR A 25 19.91 -0.46 -6.37
C TYR A 25 20.90 -1.48 -6.98
N ASP A 26 21.65 -1.06 -7.99
CA ASP A 26 22.64 -1.87 -8.76
C ASP A 26 22.07 -3.06 -9.57
N ASP A 27 22.95 -3.64 -10.40
CA ASP A 27 22.81 -4.95 -11.08
C ASP A 27 22.78 -6.15 -10.10
N LYS A 28 22.54 -5.91 -8.80
CA LYS A 28 22.66 -6.86 -7.69
C LYS A 28 21.44 -7.75 -7.44
N PHE A 29 20.61 -7.98 -8.45
CA PHE A 29 19.63 -9.08 -8.40
C PHE A 29 20.30 -10.45 -8.12
N LEU A 30 21.61 -10.55 -8.41
CA LEU A 30 22.43 -11.74 -8.15
C LEU A 30 22.67 -12.03 -6.65
N GLU A 31 22.69 -11.01 -5.79
CA GLU A 31 23.02 -11.19 -4.36
C GLU A 31 21.80 -11.58 -3.52
N LYS A 32 20.57 -11.37 -4.02
CA LYS A 32 19.29 -11.73 -3.37
C LYS A 32 19.05 -11.17 -1.97
N GLU A 33 19.93 -10.32 -1.45
CA GLU A 33 19.84 -9.71 -0.11
C GLU A 33 19.83 -8.18 -0.23
N PHE A 34 18.85 -7.54 0.40
CA PHE A 34 18.63 -6.09 0.34
C PHE A 34 18.44 -5.51 1.74
N GLU A 35 18.84 -4.25 1.94
CA GLU A 35 18.55 -3.55 3.18
C GLU A 35 17.06 -3.19 3.27
N TYR A 36 16.44 -2.75 2.18
CA TYR A 36 15.02 -2.34 2.14
C TYR A 36 14.22 -3.06 1.06
N LEU A 37 13.03 -3.54 1.44
CA LEU A 37 11.90 -3.70 0.54
C LEU A 37 10.99 -2.46 0.66
N ILE A 38 10.72 -1.79 -0.45
CA ILE A 38 9.70 -0.74 -0.54
C ILE A 38 8.56 -1.31 -1.38
N PHE A 39 7.47 -1.75 -0.74
CA PHE A 39 6.34 -2.40 -1.41
C PHE A 39 5.09 -1.54 -1.31
N THR A 40 4.61 -1.04 -2.43
CA THR A 40 3.60 0.02 -2.45
C THR A 40 2.47 -0.25 -3.44
N ASP A 41 1.29 0.30 -3.14
CA ASP A 41 0.23 0.44 -4.14
C ASP A 41 0.45 1.66 -5.03
N SER A 42 -0.48 1.98 -5.93
CA SER A 42 -0.28 3.04 -6.91
C SER A 42 -0.12 4.46 -6.34
N LYS A 43 -0.32 4.69 -5.03
CA LYS A 43 0.04 5.95 -4.37
C LYS A 43 1.56 6.08 -4.15
N GLY A 44 2.31 4.99 -4.32
CA GLY A 44 3.77 4.98 -4.42
C GLY A 44 4.28 5.49 -5.77
N SER A 45 3.46 5.36 -6.82
CA SER A 45 3.67 5.95 -8.15
C SER A 45 2.90 7.26 -8.31
N GLY A 46 3.13 7.96 -9.41
CA GLY A 46 2.42 9.20 -9.78
C GLY A 46 2.14 9.24 -11.28
N GLU A 47 1.44 10.26 -11.73
CA GLU A 47 1.28 10.53 -13.17
C GLU A 47 2.63 10.79 -13.84
N GLU A 48 2.69 10.67 -15.17
CA GLU A 48 3.87 11.02 -15.94
C GLU A 48 4.35 12.43 -15.53
N ASN A 49 5.62 12.54 -15.13
CA ASN A 49 6.33 13.74 -14.65
C ASN A 49 6.24 14.08 -13.15
N TYR A 50 5.52 13.33 -12.31
CA TYR A 50 5.58 13.56 -10.85
C TYR A 50 6.84 12.94 -10.27
N PHE A 51 7.55 13.70 -9.43
CA PHE A 51 8.66 13.18 -8.63
C PHE A 51 8.08 12.63 -7.33
N THR A 52 7.73 11.34 -7.36
CA THR A 52 6.93 10.70 -6.33
C THR A 52 7.68 10.61 -4.99
N TRP A 53 6.96 10.32 -3.91
CA TRP A 53 7.61 10.10 -2.61
C TRP A 53 8.54 8.88 -2.66
N THR A 54 8.22 7.86 -3.47
CA THR A 54 9.10 6.70 -3.63
C THR A 54 10.37 7.07 -4.41
N ASP A 55 10.26 7.90 -5.46
CA ASP A 55 11.42 8.44 -6.20
C ASP A 55 12.36 9.23 -5.29
N GLN A 56 11.78 10.16 -4.52
CA GLN A 56 12.52 10.97 -3.56
C GLN A 56 13.23 10.10 -2.52
N PHE A 57 12.56 9.05 -2.02
CA PHE A 57 13.12 8.16 -1.03
C PHE A 57 14.24 7.29 -1.59
N ILE A 58 14.05 6.67 -2.76
CA ILE A 58 15.10 5.81 -3.36
C ILE A 58 16.33 6.63 -3.77
N ASP A 59 16.19 7.89 -4.15
CA ASP A 59 17.35 8.74 -4.44
C ASP A 59 18.16 9.03 -3.18
N ARG A 60 17.51 9.16 -2.02
CA ARG A 60 18.22 9.21 -0.73
C ARG A 60 18.94 7.91 -0.41
N LEU A 61 18.32 6.76 -0.66
CA LEU A 61 18.97 5.45 -0.47
C LEU A 61 20.19 5.32 -1.40
N LYS A 62 20.07 5.73 -2.66
CA LYS A 62 21.18 5.72 -3.63
C LYS A 62 22.35 6.58 -3.18
N ILE A 63 22.09 7.80 -2.70
CA ILE A 63 23.12 8.72 -2.18
C ILE A 63 23.87 8.08 -1.01
N ASN A 64 23.16 7.35 -0.14
CA ASN A 64 23.75 6.66 1.02
C ASN A 64 24.27 5.24 0.69
N LYS A 65 24.20 4.81 -0.58
CA LYS A 65 24.60 3.47 -1.05
C LYS A 65 23.91 2.32 -0.31
N ILE A 66 22.63 2.51 0.02
CA ILE A 66 21.80 1.51 0.69
C ILE A 66 21.10 0.67 -0.38
N SER A 67 21.20 -0.66 -0.28
CA SER A 67 20.55 -1.57 -1.22
C SER A 67 19.03 -1.62 -0.98
N PHE A 68 18.26 -1.59 -2.06
CA PHE A 68 16.80 -1.65 -1.99
C PHE A 68 16.20 -2.37 -3.19
N LEU A 69 14.97 -2.85 -3.00
CA LEU A 69 14.05 -3.23 -4.05
C LEU A 69 12.75 -2.45 -3.85
N LEU A 70 12.41 -1.59 -4.81
CA LEU A 70 11.12 -0.92 -4.91
C LEU A 70 10.22 -1.74 -5.81
N ILE A 71 9.03 -2.03 -5.31
CA ILE A 71 7.93 -2.63 -6.06
C ILE A 71 6.69 -1.75 -5.85
N THR A 72 6.19 -1.17 -6.92
CA THR A 72 4.88 -0.51 -6.97
C THR A 72 3.95 -1.33 -7.82
N ARG A 73 2.74 -1.58 -7.32
CA ARG A 73 1.71 -2.35 -7.99
C ARG A 73 0.40 -1.56 -8.09
N PRO A 74 -0.48 -1.88 -9.06
CA PRO A 74 -1.77 -1.21 -9.19
C PRO A 74 -2.60 -1.30 -7.92
N LYS A 75 -3.37 -0.25 -7.62
CA LYS A 75 -4.18 -0.20 -6.39
C LYS A 75 -5.21 -1.31 -6.30
N GLU A 76 -5.72 -1.84 -7.41
CA GLU A 76 -6.79 -2.84 -7.37
C GLU A 76 -6.33 -4.19 -6.81
N MET A 77 -5.02 -4.36 -6.60
CA MET A 77 -4.35 -5.64 -6.39
C MET A 77 -3.44 -5.69 -5.16
N THR A 78 -3.11 -4.52 -4.62
CA THR A 78 -1.99 -4.37 -3.68
C THR A 78 -2.49 -4.40 -2.24
N ILE A 79 -2.71 -5.61 -1.76
CA ILE A 79 -3.18 -5.93 -0.40
C ILE A 79 -2.11 -6.69 0.40
N PHE A 80 -2.30 -6.91 1.70
CA PHE A 80 -1.31 -7.62 2.52
C PHE A 80 -0.99 -9.03 2.01
N PHE A 81 -1.99 -9.75 1.48
CA PHE A 81 -1.74 -11.08 0.91
C PHE A 81 -0.84 -11.04 -0.31
N SER A 82 -0.87 -9.94 -1.06
CA SER A 82 -0.02 -9.78 -2.23
C SER A 82 1.46 -9.61 -1.83
N LEU A 83 1.73 -8.90 -0.73
CA LEU A 83 3.05 -8.81 -0.12
C LEU A 83 3.49 -10.15 0.47
N ILE A 84 2.63 -10.82 1.23
CA ILE A 84 2.94 -12.12 1.84
C ILE A 84 3.23 -13.18 0.77
N ASN A 85 2.40 -13.23 -0.27
CA ASN A 85 2.64 -14.12 -1.39
C ASN A 85 3.96 -13.78 -2.08
N PHE A 86 4.31 -12.50 -2.26
CA PHE A 86 5.62 -12.13 -2.78
C PHE A 86 6.77 -12.66 -1.90
N LEU A 87 6.70 -12.49 -0.58
CA LEU A 87 7.74 -12.97 0.33
C LEU A 87 7.88 -14.51 0.28
N ASN A 88 6.77 -15.24 0.27
CA ASN A 88 6.79 -16.70 0.28
C ASN A 88 7.26 -17.33 -1.04
N ASN A 89 7.14 -16.61 -2.14
CA ASN A 89 7.36 -17.16 -3.48
C ASN A 89 8.68 -16.75 -4.11
N ASN A 90 9.41 -15.80 -3.51
CA ASN A 90 10.66 -15.30 -4.04
C ASN A 90 11.77 -15.56 -3.01
N ASP A 91 12.89 -16.12 -3.48
CA ASP A 91 14.08 -16.34 -2.67
C ASP A 91 14.90 -15.05 -2.59
N LEU A 92 14.33 -14.04 -1.90
CA LEU A 92 14.92 -12.73 -1.64
C LEU A 92 14.82 -12.43 -0.15
N LYS A 93 15.84 -11.79 0.42
CA LYS A 93 15.86 -11.38 1.83
C LYS A 93 15.97 -9.88 1.96
N PHE A 94 15.31 -9.37 3.00
CA PHE A 94 15.22 -7.95 3.28
C PHE A 94 15.41 -7.72 4.78
N LYS A 95 16.12 -6.67 5.18
CA LYS A 95 16.17 -6.31 6.61
C LYS A 95 14.97 -5.46 7.02
N ASN A 96 14.56 -4.52 6.17
CA ASN A 96 13.53 -3.54 6.51
C ASN A 96 12.41 -3.53 5.46
N LEU A 97 11.18 -3.27 5.90
CA LEU A 97 10.01 -3.04 5.04
C LEU A 97 9.51 -1.60 5.17
N ILE A 98 9.22 -0.98 4.03
CA ILE A 98 8.43 0.26 3.94
C ILE A 98 7.24 0.00 3.03
N THR A 99 6.03 0.23 3.52
CA THR A 99 4.82 -0.04 2.75
C THR A 99 3.68 0.91 3.09
N ASN A 100 2.83 1.18 2.10
CA ASN A 100 1.56 1.91 2.25
C ASN A 100 0.32 1.02 1.96
N ILE A 101 0.51 -0.31 2.00
CA ILE A 101 -0.58 -1.28 1.90
C ILE A 101 -1.52 -1.13 3.10
N GLY A 102 -2.79 -1.50 2.93
CA GLY A 102 -3.85 -1.37 3.94
C GLY A 102 -5.05 -0.58 3.41
N PHE A 103 -4.79 0.43 2.57
CA PHE A 103 -5.83 1.23 1.93
C PHE A 103 -6.72 0.37 1.02
N VAL A 104 -6.10 -0.46 0.20
CA VAL A 104 -6.82 -1.33 -0.74
C VAL A 104 -7.58 -2.39 0.03
N ASP A 105 -7.04 -2.93 1.13
CA ASP A 105 -7.64 -3.98 1.93
C ASP A 105 -9.05 -3.59 2.41
N THR A 106 -9.23 -2.35 2.89
CA THR A 106 -10.49 -1.91 3.52
C THR A 106 -11.40 -1.08 2.60
N THR A 107 -10.88 -0.44 1.56
CA THR A 107 -11.70 0.50 0.76
C THR A 107 -12.83 -0.17 -0.04
N PRO A 108 -13.94 0.55 -0.32
CA PRO A 108 -15.09 0.01 -1.02
C PRO A 108 -14.73 -0.46 -2.43
N LYS A 109 -15.04 -1.72 -2.74
CA LYS A 109 -14.70 -2.34 -4.03
C LYS A 109 -15.80 -3.26 -4.54
N LYS A 110 -15.78 -3.51 -5.85
CA LYS A 110 -16.72 -4.43 -6.51
C LYS A 110 -16.44 -5.86 -6.09
N LYS A 111 -17.47 -6.72 -6.18
CA LYS A 111 -17.41 -8.14 -5.84
C LYS A 111 -16.22 -8.89 -6.46
N GLU A 112 -15.93 -8.62 -7.74
CA GLU A 112 -14.79 -9.23 -8.44
C GLU A 112 -13.42 -8.99 -7.79
N PHE A 113 -13.25 -7.87 -7.06
CA PHE A 113 -12.03 -7.59 -6.33
C PHE A 113 -12.03 -8.23 -4.94
N ILE A 114 -13.20 -8.39 -4.31
CA ILE A 114 -13.31 -9.16 -3.07
C ILE A 114 -12.97 -10.63 -3.33
N ASP A 115 -13.50 -11.20 -4.41
CA ASP A 115 -13.23 -12.59 -4.80
C ASP A 115 -11.74 -12.80 -5.08
N ASP A 116 -11.08 -11.82 -5.70
CA ASP A 116 -9.63 -11.85 -5.92
C ASP A 116 -8.84 -11.79 -4.59
N ILE A 117 -9.22 -10.93 -3.64
CA ILE A 117 -8.63 -10.90 -2.28
C ILE A 117 -8.76 -12.26 -1.61
N PHE A 118 -9.92 -12.89 -1.69
CA PHE A 118 -10.18 -14.20 -1.09
C PHE A 118 -9.36 -15.29 -1.77
N HIS A 119 -9.16 -15.20 -3.09
CA HIS A 119 -8.31 -16.12 -3.85
C HIS A 119 -6.83 -15.96 -3.51
N GLN A 120 -6.39 -14.74 -3.19
CA GLN A 120 -5.01 -14.44 -2.78
C GLN A 120 -4.68 -14.84 -1.34
N ASN A 121 -5.69 -15.09 -0.49
CA ASN A 121 -5.51 -15.40 0.93
C ASN A 121 -4.64 -16.66 1.12
N PRO A 122 -3.42 -16.53 1.68
CA PRO A 122 -2.55 -17.68 1.91
C PRO A 122 -2.96 -18.48 3.16
N PHE A 123 -3.91 -17.98 3.95
CA PHE A 123 -4.29 -18.55 5.25
C PHE A 123 -5.50 -19.47 5.15
N LYS A 124 -5.58 -20.41 6.10
CA LYS A 124 -6.76 -21.29 6.26
C LYS A 124 -7.97 -20.56 6.83
N ASN A 125 -7.76 -19.42 7.48
CA ASN A 125 -8.81 -18.66 8.15
C ASN A 125 -9.76 -18.01 7.14
N LYS A 126 -11.06 -18.04 7.45
CA LYS A 126 -12.07 -17.40 6.62
C LYS A 126 -12.07 -15.89 6.87
N LEU A 127 -11.99 -15.16 5.77
CA LEU A 127 -12.27 -13.73 5.73
C LEU A 127 -13.78 -13.52 5.68
N ILE A 128 -14.22 -12.36 6.17
CA ILE A 128 -15.62 -11.98 6.16
C ILE A 128 -15.78 -10.81 5.19
N GLU A 129 -16.62 -11.01 4.18
CA GLU A 129 -17.05 -9.93 3.28
C GLU A 129 -18.09 -9.06 3.98
N ILE A 130 -17.96 -7.75 3.86
CA ILE A 130 -18.87 -6.77 4.42
C ILE A 130 -19.51 -5.97 3.28
N PRO A 131 -20.83 -6.07 3.04
CA PRO A 131 -21.52 -5.17 2.12
C PRO A 131 -21.56 -3.76 2.72
N LEU A 132 -21.19 -2.75 1.93
CA LEU A 132 -21.15 -1.36 2.37
C LEU A 132 -22.35 -0.57 1.84
N CYS A 133 -22.46 -0.45 0.52
CA CYS A 133 -23.50 0.38 -0.09
C CYS A 133 -23.79 -0.02 -1.54
N ASN A 134 -24.93 0.44 -2.07
CA ASN A 134 -25.22 0.41 -3.49
C ASN A 134 -24.73 1.70 -4.15
N TYR A 135 -23.91 1.58 -5.18
CA TYR A 135 -23.26 2.70 -5.85
C TYR A 135 -23.58 2.73 -7.34
N LEU A 136 -23.90 3.93 -7.87
CA LEU A 136 -24.13 4.18 -9.28
C LEU A 136 -22.78 4.36 -10.00
N LEU A 137 -22.42 3.39 -10.84
CA LEU A 137 -21.21 3.44 -11.65
C LEU A 137 -21.34 4.49 -12.77
N ASN A 138 -20.20 4.93 -13.31
CA ASN A 138 -20.16 5.81 -14.48
C ASN A 138 -20.87 5.22 -15.71
N SER A 139 -21.04 3.90 -15.77
CA SER A 139 -21.80 3.22 -16.82
C SER A 139 -23.33 3.34 -16.66
N GLY A 140 -23.82 3.97 -15.58
CA GLY A 140 -25.23 4.02 -15.21
C GLY A 140 -25.75 2.77 -14.49
N LYS A 141 -24.91 1.74 -14.32
CA LYS A 141 -25.27 0.52 -13.58
C LYS A 141 -25.10 0.72 -12.08
N VAL A 142 -26.10 0.30 -11.29
CA VAL A 142 -25.97 0.19 -9.83
C VAL A 142 -25.30 -1.14 -9.46
N THR A 143 -24.32 -1.09 -8.56
CA THR A 143 -23.65 -2.26 -8.00
C THR A 143 -23.49 -2.11 -6.50
N THR A 144 -23.49 -3.22 -5.76
CA THR A 144 -23.07 -3.21 -4.36
C THR A 144 -21.54 -3.13 -4.29
N LEU A 145 -21.04 -2.29 -3.39
CA LEU A 145 -19.65 -2.19 -2.98
C LEU A 145 -19.45 -2.87 -1.64
N TYR A 146 -18.26 -3.43 -1.46
CA TYR A 146 -17.92 -4.31 -0.34
C TYR A 146 -16.57 -3.93 0.26
N SER A 147 -16.33 -4.40 1.47
CA SER A 147 -15.03 -4.43 2.16
C SER A 147 -14.77 -5.83 2.72
N VAL A 148 -13.60 -6.03 3.32
CA VAL A 148 -13.18 -7.30 3.91
C VAL A 148 -12.76 -7.06 5.37
N ASN A 149 -13.24 -7.90 6.28
CA ASN A 149 -12.75 -7.95 7.64
C ASN A 149 -11.53 -8.89 7.72
N TYR A 150 -10.40 -8.34 8.14
CA TYR A 150 -9.12 -9.03 8.31
C TYR A 150 -8.83 -9.46 9.75
N ASP A 151 -9.71 -9.19 10.72
CA ASP A 151 -9.45 -9.43 12.15
C ASP A 151 -8.99 -10.88 12.44
N SER A 152 -9.53 -11.86 11.71
CA SER A 152 -9.18 -13.28 11.86
C SER A 152 -7.78 -13.65 11.37
N VAL A 153 -7.11 -12.80 10.60
CA VAL A 153 -5.79 -13.06 10.00
C VAL A 153 -4.71 -12.06 10.44
N ILE A 154 -5.03 -11.10 11.31
CA ILE A 154 -4.05 -10.08 11.76
C ILE A 154 -2.82 -10.73 12.40
N CYS A 155 -3.01 -11.74 13.25
CA CYS A 155 -1.88 -12.43 13.89
C CYS A 155 -1.00 -13.14 12.86
N ASP A 156 -1.61 -13.82 11.88
CA ASP A 156 -0.87 -14.52 10.83
C ASP A 156 -0.08 -13.55 9.93
N ILE A 157 -0.65 -12.37 9.63
CA ILE A 157 0.05 -11.29 8.92
C ILE A 157 1.26 -10.82 9.72
N VAL A 158 1.07 -10.55 11.02
CA VAL A 158 2.15 -10.06 11.89
C VAL A 158 3.28 -11.08 11.99
N GLU A 159 2.96 -12.35 12.21
CA GLU A 159 3.94 -13.44 12.30
C GLU A 159 4.89 -13.44 11.10
N ILE A 160 4.34 -13.54 9.88
CA ILE A 160 5.12 -13.56 8.64
C ILE A 160 5.97 -12.29 8.48
N LEU A 161 5.39 -11.11 8.76
CA LEU A 161 6.14 -9.86 8.64
C LEU A 161 7.30 -9.82 9.64
N THR A 162 7.09 -10.21 10.90
CA THR A 162 8.14 -10.16 11.92
C THR A 162 9.22 -11.23 11.75
N GLU A 163 8.91 -12.34 11.08
CA GLU A 163 9.91 -13.32 10.65
C GLU A 163 10.73 -12.85 9.44
N SER A 164 10.12 -12.02 8.58
CA SER A 164 10.71 -11.57 7.32
C SER A 164 11.55 -10.29 7.45
N PHE A 165 11.32 -9.48 8.49
CA PHE A 165 11.95 -8.16 8.63
C PHE A 165 12.34 -7.83 10.07
N GLU A 166 13.49 -7.17 10.22
CA GLU A 166 13.95 -6.61 11.49
C GLU A 166 13.16 -5.35 11.89
N LYS A 167 12.79 -4.50 10.91
CA LYS A 167 11.97 -3.30 11.12
C LYS A 167 10.95 -3.13 10.01
N ILE A 168 9.74 -2.71 10.36
CA ILE A 168 8.63 -2.53 9.43
C ILE A 168 8.02 -1.15 9.62
N HIS A 169 7.82 -0.42 8.52
CA HIS A 169 7.18 0.89 8.49
C HIS A 169 5.89 0.83 7.67
N LEU A 170 4.75 0.92 8.37
CA LEU A 170 3.41 0.96 7.79
C LEU A 170 2.96 2.41 7.66
N ILE A 171 2.94 2.93 6.43
CA ILE A 171 2.48 4.28 6.11
C ILE A 171 0.96 4.27 6.06
N GLY A 172 0.33 5.06 6.94
CA GLY A 172 -1.11 5.25 6.95
C GLY A 172 -1.65 5.93 5.68
N THR A 173 -2.96 5.89 5.51
CA THR A 173 -3.65 6.67 4.47
C THR A 173 -4.14 7.99 5.04
N PHE A 174 -4.18 9.03 4.21
CA PHE A 174 -4.87 10.27 4.56
C PHE A 174 -6.37 10.01 4.73
N GLU A 175 -6.96 10.57 5.77
CA GLU A 175 -8.37 10.53 6.13
C GLU A 175 -9.06 11.78 5.59
N PHE A 176 -9.10 11.89 4.25
CA PHE A 176 -9.73 13.01 3.57
C PHE A 176 -11.18 13.21 4.04
N SER A 177 -11.58 14.48 4.10
CA SER A 177 -12.94 14.91 4.33
C SER A 177 -13.84 14.57 3.16
N LYS A 178 -15.10 14.24 3.45
CA LYS A 178 -16.15 14.11 2.43
C LYS A 178 -16.44 15.40 1.65
N TYR A 179 -15.90 16.53 2.14
CA TYR A 179 -16.04 17.85 1.53
C TYR A 179 -14.82 18.27 0.72
N ILE A 180 -13.82 17.39 0.52
CA ILE A 180 -12.68 17.65 -0.36
C ILE A 180 -13.15 18.06 -1.76
N LYS A 181 -12.52 19.10 -2.32
CA LYS A 181 -12.89 19.66 -3.62
C LYS A 181 -12.20 18.89 -4.76
N ILE A 182 -12.76 17.74 -5.11
CA ILE A 182 -12.30 16.91 -6.23
C ILE A 182 -13.43 16.67 -7.24
N ASP A 183 -13.07 16.47 -8.50
CA ASP A 183 -14.03 16.18 -9.56
C ASP A 183 -14.67 14.79 -9.39
N ARG A 184 -13.86 13.81 -8.98
CA ARG A 184 -14.31 12.43 -8.81
C ARG A 184 -15.07 12.27 -7.51
N LYS A 185 -16.40 12.16 -7.61
CA LYS A 185 -17.25 11.80 -6.47
C LYS A 185 -16.94 10.39 -5.95
N ARG A 186 -16.94 10.25 -4.63
CA ARG A 186 -16.76 8.99 -3.90
C ARG A 186 -18.02 8.71 -3.06
N PRO A 187 -18.37 7.43 -2.81
CA PRO A 187 -19.42 7.08 -1.86
C PRO A 187 -19.06 7.54 -0.45
N ILE A 188 -20.04 7.80 0.42
CA ILE A 188 -19.76 8.29 1.79
C ILE A 188 -18.93 7.27 2.59
N GLU A 189 -19.20 5.98 2.35
CA GLU A 189 -18.51 4.85 2.97
C GLU A 189 -17.02 4.82 2.62
N PHE A 190 -16.61 5.42 1.49
CA PHE A 190 -15.18 5.53 1.13
C PHE A 190 -14.39 6.26 2.22
N TYR A 191 -14.90 7.39 2.70
CA TYR A 191 -14.23 8.21 3.71
C TYR A 191 -14.20 7.53 5.09
N GLU A 192 -15.20 6.72 5.41
CA GLU A 192 -15.18 5.87 6.61
C GLU A 192 -14.14 4.76 6.49
N GLN A 193 -13.97 4.17 5.31
CA GLN A 193 -12.95 3.14 5.09
C GLN A 193 -11.52 3.66 5.12
N LEU A 194 -11.27 4.97 4.90
CA LEU A 194 -9.95 5.57 5.14
C LEU A 194 -9.54 5.42 6.61
N LYS A 195 -10.48 5.64 7.53
CA LYS A 195 -10.27 5.46 8.97
C LYS A 195 -10.08 3.98 9.31
N GLN A 196 -10.91 3.12 8.75
CA GLN A 196 -10.79 1.66 8.94
C GLN A 196 -9.45 1.12 8.44
N SER A 197 -8.90 1.66 7.35
CA SER A 197 -7.55 1.33 6.87
C SER A 197 -6.50 1.65 7.93
N ASN A 198 -6.55 2.85 8.52
CA ASN A 198 -5.59 3.25 9.55
C ASN A 198 -5.76 2.45 10.85
N GLU A 199 -6.99 2.18 11.26
CA GLU A 199 -7.29 1.31 12.40
C GLU A 199 -6.74 -0.11 12.18
N PHE A 200 -6.90 -0.67 10.98
CA PHE A 200 -6.34 -1.96 10.60
C PHE A 200 -4.80 -1.97 10.72
N LEU A 201 -4.11 -0.96 10.19
CA LEU A 201 -2.65 -0.85 10.32
C LEU A 201 -2.20 -0.66 11.78
N ARG A 202 -2.94 0.10 12.59
CA ARG A 202 -2.67 0.24 14.02
C ARG A 202 -2.88 -1.08 14.77
N LYS A 203 -3.88 -1.88 14.39
CA LYS A 203 -4.05 -3.23 14.96
C LYS A 203 -2.85 -4.12 14.66
N ILE A 204 -2.32 -4.13 13.43
CA ILE A 204 -1.08 -4.84 13.07
C ILE A 204 0.09 -4.33 13.92
N GLN A 205 0.30 -3.01 13.94
CA GLN A 205 1.36 -2.36 14.72
C GLN A 205 1.30 -2.72 16.21
N SER A 206 0.11 -2.77 16.80
CA SER A 206 -0.06 -3.07 18.23
C SER A 206 0.41 -4.47 18.65
N LYS A 207 0.66 -5.37 17.69
CA LYS A 207 1.07 -6.75 17.95
C LYS A 207 2.58 -6.94 18.05
N SER A 208 3.39 -6.00 17.59
CA SER A 208 4.85 -6.12 17.67
C SER A 208 5.57 -4.78 17.73
N ILE A 209 6.65 -4.71 18.51
CA ILE A 209 7.45 -3.49 18.71
C ILE A 209 8.32 -3.13 17.51
N ASN A 210 8.63 -4.09 16.64
CA ASN A 210 9.40 -3.85 15.42
C ASN A 210 8.56 -3.28 14.26
N ILE A 211 7.24 -3.16 14.46
CA ILE A 211 6.32 -2.54 13.52
C ILE A 211 6.07 -1.10 13.97
N ASN A 212 6.38 -0.15 13.09
CA ASN A 212 6.07 1.26 13.25
C ASN A 212 4.91 1.65 12.35
N TYR A 213 3.93 2.39 12.89
CA TYR A 213 2.86 3.02 12.12
C TYR A 213 3.18 4.50 11.92
N ILE A 214 3.29 4.91 10.66
CA ILE A 214 3.58 6.29 10.27
C ILE A 214 2.26 7.01 10.01
N ASP A 215 1.92 7.94 10.89
CA ASP A 215 0.67 8.70 10.83
C ASP A 215 0.79 9.92 9.91
N VAL A 216 0.25 9.79 8.70
CA VAL A 216 0.28 10.87 7.70
C VAL A 216 -0.73 11.99 7.99
N ASN A 217 -1.74 11.75 8.82
CA ASN A 217 -2.85 12.68 9.05
C ASN A 217 -2.47 13.90 9.88
N ARG A 218 -1.31 13.88 10.54
CA ARG A 218 -0.78 15.03 11.31
C ARG A 218 -0.55 16.26 10.43
N TYR A 219 -0.44 16.08 9.12
CA TYR A 219 -0.14 17.13 8.14
C TYR A 219 -1.27 17.32 7.12
N LEU A 220 -2.46 16.74 7.35
CA LEU A 220 -3.60 16.95 6.48
C LEU A 220 -3.99 18.43 6.53
N ALA A 221 -3.95 19.10 5.38
CA ALA A 221 -4.28 20.51 5.25
C ALA A 221 -5.70 20.76 5.77
N LYS A 222 -5.86 21.75 6.66
CA LYS A 222 -7.16 22.04 7.28
C LYS A 222 -8.10 22.83 6.38
N GLU A 223 -7.58 23.48 5.34
CA GLU A 223 -8.33 24.44 4.52
C GLU A 223 -8.68 23.89 3.13
N ASP A 224 -7.69 23.35 2.40
CA ASP A 224 -7.95 22.67 1.13
C ASP A 224 -7.16 21.37 0.99
N GLU A 225 -7.85 20.25 1.15
CA GLU A 225 -7.27 18.92 1.00
C GLU A 225 -7.00 18.56 -0.49
N SER A 226 -7.57 19.31 -1.45
CA SER A 226 -7.33 19.07 -2.88
C SER A 226 -5.88 19.35 -3.29
N ASP A 227 -5.18 20.17 -2.50
CA ASP A 227 -3.75 20.41 -2.69
C ASP A 227 -2.91 19.16 -2.47
N ILE A 228 -3.41 18.19 -1.69
CA ILE A 228 -2.73 16.94 -1.36
C ILE A 228 -3.13 15.82 -2.33
N SER A 229 -4.39 15.79 -2.75
CA SER A 229 -4.91 14.74 -3.63
C SER A 229 -5.96 15.27 -4.60
N TYR A 230 -5.85 14.85 -5.87
CA TYR A 230 -6.78 15.26 -6.92
C TYR A 230 -8.02 14.35 -7.05
N ASP A 231 -8.03 13.18 -6.41
CA ASP A 231 -9.18 12.27 -6.43
C ASP A 231 -9.47 11.55 -5.09
N ALA A 232 -8.91 12.08 -3.99
CA ALA A 232 -8.88 11.50 -2.64
C ALA A 232 -8.19 10.13 -2.55
N VAL A 233 -7.40 9.75 -3.56
CA VAL A 233 -6.60 8.52 -3.59
C VAL A 233 -5.17 8.82 -4.00
N HIS A 234 -4.96 9.36 -5.19
CA HIS A 234 -3.64 9.63 -5.75
C HIS A 234 -3.19 11.04 -5.35
N PHE A 235 -1.89 11.19 -5.11
CA PHE A 235 -1.33 12.43 -4.62
C PHE A 235 -1.04 13.41 -5.75
N THR A 236 -1.18 14.69 -5.45
CA THR A 236 -0.51 15.75 -6.20
C THR A 236 1.00 15.71 -5.90
N GLN A 237 1.79 16.54 -6.58
CA GLN A 237 3.21 16.71 -6.22
C GLN A 237 3.38 17.16 -4.75
N GLU A 238 2.49 18.02 -4.24
CA GLU A 238 2.54 18.46 -2.85
C GLU A 238 2.23 17.30 -1.87
N GLY A 239 1.23 16.48 -2.19
CA GLY A 239 0.95 15.27 -1.41
C GLY A 239 2.15 14.32 -1.34
N HIS A 240 2.86 14.10 -2.46
CA HIS A 240 4.10 13.33 -2.47
C HIS A 240 5.20 13.95 -1.61
N ASN A 241 5.39 15.28 -1.67
CA ASN A 241 6.37 15.98 -0.84
C ASN A 241 6.06 15.85 0.66
N ILE A 242 4.78 15.95 1.05
CA ILE A 242 4.34 15.78 2.43
C ILE A 242 4.65 14.35 2.91
N VAL A 243 4.24 13.32 2.16
CA VAL A 243 4.51 11.93 2.53
C VAL A 243 6.02 11.68 2.66
N MET A 244 6.82 12.20 1.74
CA MET A 244 8.28 12.08 1.82
C MET A 244 8.85 12.75 3.07
N SER A 245 8.43 13.98 3.38
CA SER A 245 8.85 14.71 4.58
C SER A 245 8.56 13.93 5.86
N ILE A 246 7.37 13.33 5.94
CA ILE A 246 6.96 12.48 7.06
C ILE A 246 7.84 11.23 7.15
N CYS A 247 8.05 10.53 6.03
CA CYS A 247 8.90 9.34 5.99
C CYS A 247 10.33 9.66 6.45
N MET A 248 10.89 10.80 6.05
CA MET A 248 12.24 11.21 6.47
C MET A 248 12.34 11.50 7.97
N ASN A 249 11.26 11.95 8.61
CA ASN A 249 11.24 12.21 10.04
C ASN A 249 11.10 10.92 10.86
N GLU A 250 10.35 9.94 10.34
CA GLU A 250 9.96 8.73 11.08
C GLU A 250 10.84 7.52 10.76
N ILE A 251 11.56 7.51 9.63
CA ILE A 251 12.42 6.41 9.19
C ILE A 251 13.88 6.83 9.32
N GLN A 252 14.54 6.30 10.35
CA GLN A 252 15.97 6.48 10.54
C GLN A 252 16.74 5.53 9.61
N LEU A 253 17.37 6.10 8.58
CA LEU A 253 18.32 5.36 7.75
C LEU A 253 19.52 4.98 8.62
N SER A 254 19.78 3.67 8.72
CA SER A 254 20.96 3.17 9.42
C SER A 254 22.17 3.37 8.50
N CYS A 255 23.07 4.28 8.86
CA CYS A 255 24.35 4.51 8.19
C CYS A 255 25.43 3.58 8.73
#